data_AF-A0A2T3FU50-F1
#
_entry.id   AF-A0A2T3FU50-F1
#
_cell.length_a   1.000
_cell.length_b   1.000
_cell.length_c   1.000
_cell.angle_alpha   90.00
_cell.angle_beta   90.00
_cell.angle_gamma   90.00
#
_symmetry.space_group_name_H-M   'P 1'
#
loop_
_entity.id
_entity.type
_entity.pdbx_description
1 polymer ?
#
loop_
_entity_poly.entity_id
_entity_poly.type
_entity_poly.pdbx_seq_one_letter_code
_entity_poly.pdbx_strand_id
1 'polypeptide(L)' 'MQYAIAHLDPNEDNPSMEENPCINVDFENEEESCLEAATMMMDEGYKMVTPFFIEDGGKAGTYSWEYVNAHLVVRTK' A
#
# COMPACT_ATOMS: atom_id res chain seq x y z
N MET A 1 14.90 5.46 -3.18
CA MET A 1 13.87 4.51 -3.64
C MET A 1 13.57 3.57 -2.49
N GLN A 2 12.31 3.50 -2.08
CA GLN A 2 11.82 2.65 -0.99
C GLN A 2 10.51 2.00 -1.43
N TYR A 3 10.22 0.79 -0.97
CA TYR A 3 8.95 0.13 -1.26
C TYR A 3 8.01 0.31 -0.06
N ALA A 4 6.72 0.29 -0.33
CA ALA A 4 5.73 0.43 0.70
C ALA A 4 4.43 -0.27 0.31
N ILE A 5 3.62 -0.59 1.30
CA ILE A 5 2.34 -1.25 1.13
C ILE A 5 1.29 -0.33 1.73
N ALA A 6 0.41 0.19 0.87
CA ALA A 6 -0.77 0.91 1.30
C ALA A 6 -1.88 -0.10 1.58
N HIS A 7 -2.57 0.04 2.70
CA HIS A 7 -3.72 -0.80 3.02
C HIS A 7 -4.70 -0.01 3.90
N LEU A 8 -5.93 -0.52 3.97
CA LEU A 8 -6.92 0.03 4.89
C LEU A 8 -6.71 -0.48 6.30
N ASP A 9 -7.22 0.28 7.27
CA ASP A 9 -7.30 -0.21 8.64
C ASP A 9 -8.19 -1.46 8.67
N PRO A 10 -7.69 -2.61 9.19
CA PRO A 10 -8.47 -3.83 9.24
C PRO A 10 -9.71 -3.71 10.14
N ASN A 11 -9.77 -2.69 11.01
CA ASN A 11 -10.92 -2.40 11.87
C ASN A 11 -11.94 -1.45 11.22
N GLU A 12 -11.68 -0.91 10.02
CA GLU A 12 -12.70 -0.17 9.29
C GLU A 12 -13.75 -1.13 8.72
N ASP A 13 -14.93 -1.08 9.32
CA ASP A 13 -16.11 -1.79 8.83
C ASP A 13 -16.72 -0.98 7.68
N ASN A 14 -16.56 -1.52 6.47
CA ASN A 14 -17.08 -0.98 5.21
C ASN A 14 -16.41 0.31 4.68
N PRO A 15 -15.12 0.26 4.32
CA PRO A 15 -14.41 1.38 3.71
C PRO A 15 -14.90 1.58 2.27
N SER A 16 -15.59 2.68 2.01
CA SER A 16 -16.00 3.06 0.65
C SER A 16 -14.88 3.81 -0.04
N MET A 17 -14.41 3.33 -1.20
CA MET A 17 -13.39 4.02 -1.99
C MET A 17 -13.85 5.40 -2.49
N GLU A 18 -15.17 5.64 -2.58
CA GLU A 18 -15.74 6.97 -2.88
C GLU A 18 -15.47 8.00 -1.77
N GLU A 19 -15.24 7.54 -0.53
CA GLU A 19 -14.99 8.40 0.62
C GLU A 19 -13.49 8.72 0.83
N ASN A 20 -12.61 8.23 -0.06
CA ASN A 20 -11.15 8.36 0.08
C ASN A 20 -10.67 8.01 1.51
N PRO A 21 -10.88 6.75 1.95
CA PRO A 21 -10.60 6.33 3.31
C PRO A 21 -9.11 6.51 3.64
N CYS A 22 -8.83 6.77 4.91
CA CYS A 22 -7.47 6.89 5.40
C CYS A 22 -6.68 5.62 5.12
N ILE A 23 -5.42 5.78 4.72
CA ILE A 23 -4.52 4.65 4.46
C ILE A 23 -3.46 4.51 5.52
N ASN A 24 -3.16 3.26 5.84
CA ASN A 24 -1.96 2.88 6.54
C ASN A 24 -0.89 2.51 5.51
N VAL A 25 0.36 2.80 5.85
CA VAL A 25 1.51 2.56 4.97
C VAL A 25 2.60 1.88 5.75
N ASP A 26 2.86 0.63 5.40
CA ASP A 26 4.00 -0.15 5.89
C ASP A 26 5.16 -0.04 4.90
N PHE A 27 6.39 0.06 5.41
CA PHE A 27 7.58 0.27 4.58
C PHE A 27 8.40 -1.00 4.44
N GLU A 28 8.87 -1.24 3.22
CA GLU A 28 9.70 -2.37 2.85
C GLU A 28 10.97 -1.92 2.13
N ASN A 29 12.06 -2.63 2.35
CA ASN A 29 13.37 -2.26 1.81
C ASN A 29 13.60 -2.85 0.41
N GLU A 30 12.97 -3.97 0.10
CA GLU A 30 13.18 -4.73 -1.14
C GLU A 30 11.85 -4.98 -1.86
N GLU A 31 11.88 -4.99 -3.19
CA GLU A 31 10.68 -5.21 -4.02
C GLU A 31 10.03 -6.57 -3.73
N GLU A 32 10.87 -7.61 -3.65
CA GLU A 32 10.41 -8.98 -3.42
C GLU A 32 9.72 -9.10 -2.05
N SER A 33 10.34 -8.56 -0.99
CA SER A 33 9.74 -8.50 0.34
C SER A 33 8.42 -7.71 0.36
N CYS A 34 8.33 -6.60 -0.39
CA CYS A 34 7.11 -5.81 -0.50
C CYS A 34 5.95 -6.60 -1.14
N LEU A 35 6.24 -7.35 -2.22
CA LEU A 35 5.25 -8.17 -2.89
C LEU A 35 4.83 -9.39 -2.05
N GLU A 36 5.77 -10.02 -1.34
CA GLU A 36 5.48 -11.12 -0.43
C GLU A 36 4.63 -10.65 0.75
N ALA A 37 5.01 -9.54 1.40
CA ALA A 37 4.24 -8.96 2.49
C ALA A 37 2.83 -8.55 2.04
N ALA A 38 2.69 -7.90 0.88
CA ALA A 38 1.37 -7.60 0.33
C ALA A 38 0.51 -8.86 0.12
N THR A 39 1.13 -9.95 -0.35
CA THR A 39 0.43 -11.24 -0.51
C THR A 39 -0.03 -11.80 0.84
N MET A 40 0.85 -11.80 1.85
CA MET A 40 0.51 -12.25 3.20
C MET A 40 -0.62 -11.42 3.82
N MET A 41 -0.61 -10.09 3.65
CA MET A 41 -1.68 -9.22 4.15
C MET A 41 -3.03 -9.52 3.48
N MET A 42 -3.04 -9.79 2.17
CA MET A 42 -4.26 -10.22 1.49
C MET A 42 -4.78 -11.56 2.04
N ASP A 43 -3.89 -12.52 2.31
CA ASP A 43 -4.25 -13.82 2.90
C ASP A 43 -4.77 -13.69 4.34
N GLU A 44 -4.26 -12.71 5.10
CA GLU A 44 -4.75 -12.35 6.44
C GLU A 44 -6.07 -11.57 6.42
N GLY A 45 -6.56 -11.19 5.24
CA GLY A 45 -7.87 -10.53 5.06
C GLY A 45 -7.83 -9.01 5.09
N TYR A 46 -6.65 -8.38 4.97
CA TYR A 46 -6.54 -6.93 4.81
C TYR A 46 -7.20 -6.48 3.51
N LYS A 47 -7.81 -5.30 3.54
CA LYS A 47 -8.52 -4.73 2.39
C LYS A 47 -7.67 -3.67 1.69
N MET A 48 -7.82 -3.62 0.36
CA MET A 48 -7.15 -2.66 -0.54
C MET A 48 -5.62 -2.63 -0.38
N VAL A 49 -5.02 -3.80 -0.13
CA VAL A 49 -3.56 -3.96 -0.03
C VAL A 49 -2.93 -3.66 -1.39
N THR A 50 -2.08 -2.64 -1.44
CA THR A 50 -1.52 -2.10 -2.67
C THR A 50 -0.03 -1.79 -2.49
N PRO A 51 0.88 -2.62 -3.04
CA PRO A 51 2.31 -2.32 -3.02
C PRO A 51 2.65 -1.22 -4.02
N PHE A 52 3.49 -0.27 -3.60
CA PHE A 52 3.92 0.90 -4.39
C PHE A 52 5.37 1.28 -4.07
N PHE A 53 6.03 2.01 -4.96
CA PHE A 53 7.38 2.52 -4.72
C PHE A 53 7.38 4.03 -4.45
N ILE A 54 8.37 4.47 -3.68
CA ILE A 54 8.56 5.87 -3.30
C ILE A 54 9.93 6.31 -3.80
N GLU A 55 9.94 7.28 -4.70
CA GLU A 55 11.18 7.76 -5.34
C GLU A 55 12.03 8.61 -4.37
N ASP A 56 11.39 9.52 -3.62
CA ASP A 56 12.02 10.53 -2.76
C ASP A 56 12.32 10.08 -1.32
N GLY A 57 12.39 8.77 -1.05
CA GLY A 57 12.78 8.25 0.27
C GLY A 57 11.74 8.42 1.38
N GLY A 58 10.51 8.81 1.03
CA GLY A 58 9.34 8.81 1.91
C GLY A 58 9.26 9.99 2.88
N LYS A 59 8.09 10.64 2.91
CA LYS A 59 7.71 11.59 3.98
C LYS A 59 6.46 11.07 4.66
N ALA A 60 6.56 10.78 5.97
CA ALA A 60 5.43 10.37 6.78
C ALA A 60 4.27 11.38 6.62
N GLY A 61 3.06 10.87 6.35
CA GLY A 61 1.83 11.66 6.27
C GLY A 61 1.49 12.29 4.91
N THR A 62 2.07 11.82 3.79
CA THR A 62 1.80 12.39 2.45
C THR A 62 1.17 11.43 1.44
N TYR A 63 0.91 10.17 1.81
CA TYR A 63 0.43 9.17 0.87
C TYR A 63 -1.10 9.19 0.79
N SER A 64 -1.63 9.44 -0.40
CA SER A 64 -3.04 9.31 -0.75
C SER A 64 -3.23 8.13 -1.70
N TRP A 65 -4.46 7.64 -1.85
CA TRP A 65 -4.77 6.64 -2.88
C TRP A 65 -4.37 7.09 -4.29
N GLU A 66 -4.48 8.40 -4.60
CA GLU A 66 -4.02 8.95 -5.88
C GLU A 66 -2.50 8.78 -6.06
N TYR A 67 -1.72 9.07 -5.01
CA TYR A 67 -0.27 8.86 -5.05
C TYR A 67 0.09 7.38 -5.19
N VAL A 68 -0.54 6.50 -4.42
CA VAL A 68 -0.31 5.05 -4.46
C VAL A 68 -0.59 4.50 -5.86
N ASN A 69 -1.73 4.86 -6.46
CA ASN A 69 -2.11 4.41 -7.80
C ASN A 69 -1.16 4.90 -8.90
N ALA A 70 -0.51 6.04 -8.70
CA ALA A 70 0.49 6.56 -9.65
C ALA A 70 1.84 5.82 -9.57
N HIS A 71 2.13 5.09 -8.49
CA HIS A 71 3.45 4.50 -8.21
C HIS A 71 3.38 2.98 -7.90
N LEU A 72 2.41 2.27 -8.47
CA LEU A 72 2.20 0.84 -8.24
C LEU A 72 3.45 0.01 -8.56
N VAL A 73 3.75 -0.98 -7.70
CA VAL A 73 4.71 -2.04 -8.01
C VAL A 73 3.97 -3.08 -8.83
N VAL A 74 3.99 -2.91 -10.16
CA VAL A 74 3.34 -3.85 -11.07
C VAL A 74 4.31 -4.99 -11.36
N ARG A 75 4.01 -6.20 -10.89
CA ARG A 75 4.56 -7.40 -11.53
C ARG A 75 4.00 -7.47 -12.96
N THR A 76 4.77 -6.98 -13.93
CA THR A 76 4.57 -7.41 -15.32
C THR A 76 4.68 -8.92 -15.34
N LYS A 77 3.55 -9.60 -15.56
CA LYS A 77 3.53 -11.04 -15.87
C LYS A 77 4.25 -11.32 -17.17
#